data_AF-A0A352XA91-F1
#
_entry.id   AF-A0A352XA91-F1
#
_cell.length_a   1.000
_cell.length_b   1.000
_cell.length_c   1.000
_cell.angle_alpha   90.00
_cell.angle_beta   90.00
_cell.angle_gamma   90.00
#
_symmetry.space_group_name_H-M   'P 1'
#
loop_
_entity.id
_entity.type
_entity.pdbx_description
1 polymer ?
#
loop_
_entity_poly.entity_id
_entity_poly.type
_entity_poly.pdbx_seq_one_letter_code
_entity_poly.pdbx_strand_id
1 'polypeptide(L)'
;MGLTTPVALPVGTVIAFAGKIESSPSESPSKYTTHIEAFGWMVCDGRSFKISEYPELFAVLGYLYGGEDSEFKIPDYRGLFLRGVDNRSKDKDGEDPDGPRQLGSRQEDALKAHQHTYNAVKALATPSPEGKVAGASSISTEDTINPIKPEKSISPDETRPKNISVNYIIKYTNG
;
A
#
# COMPACT_ATOMS: atom_id res chain seq x y z
N MET A 1 -25.80 0.61 40.42
CA MET A 1 -25.94 1.13 39.05
C MET A 1 -24.60 0.99 38.36
N GLY A 2 -24.58 0.32 37.21
CA GLY A 2 -23.40 -0.29 36.63
C GLY A 2 -22.29 0.68 36.25
N LEU A 3 -21.07 0.35 36.70
CA LEU A 3 -19.87 0.73 35.98
C LEU A 3 -19.95 0.04 34.62
N THR A 4 -20.29 0.81 33.58
CA THR A 4 -20.12 0.37 32.21
C THR A 4 -18.64 0.07 32.03
N THR A 5 -18.27 -1.20 31.93
CA THR A 5 -16.95 -1.57 31.44
C THR A 5 -16.73 -0.80 30.13
N PRO A 6 -15.64 -0.04 29.97
CA PRO A 6 -15.39 0.64 28.71
C PRO A 6 -15.43 -0.40 27.61
N VAL A 7 -16.15 -0.11 26.52
CA VAL A 7 -16.24 -1.02 25.36
C VAL A 7 -14.83 -1.28 24.88
N ALA A 8 -14.29 -2.43 25.26
CA ALA A 8 -12.93 -2.80 24.92
C ALA A 8 -12.91 -3.10 23.42
N LEU A 9 -11.95 -2.50 22.69
CA LEU A 9 -11.73 -2.82 21.29
C LEU A 9 -11.56 -4.35 21.15
N PRO A 10 -12.14 -5.00 20.13
CA PRO A 10 -12.02 -6.45 19.98
C PRO A 10 -10.58 -6.85 19.68
N VAL A 11 -10.21 -8.08 20.09
CA VAL A 11 -8.94 -8.69 19.68
C VAL A 11 -8.85 -8.77 18.16
N GLY A 12 -7.67 -8.53 17.61
CA GLY A 12 -7.44 -8.40 16.18
C GLY A 12 -7.67 -6.98 15.62
N THR A 13 -8.14 -6.03 16.44
CA THR A 13 -8.23 -4.62 16.03
C THR A 13 -6.84 -4.08 15.73
N VAL A 14 -6.70 -3.43 14.57
CA VAL A 14 -5.48 -2.73 14.16
C VAL A 14 -5.71 -1.23 14.25
N ILE A 15 -4.80 -0.51 14.91
CA ILE A 15 -4.81 0.96 15.00
C ILE A 15 -3.44 1.55 14.69
N ALA A 16 -3.43 2.81 14.29
CA ALA A 16 -2.22 3.61 14.17
C ALA A 16 -1.75 4.10 15.54
N PHE A 17 -0.45 4.01 15.80
CA PHE A 17 0.21 4.45 17.01
C PHE A 17 1.40 5.36 16.69
N ALA A 18 1.34 6.60 17.18
CA ALA A 18 2.33 7.63 16.89
C ALA A 18 3.53 7.64 17.88
N GLY A 19 3.42 6.94 19.01
CA GLY A 19 4.45 6.91 20.04
C GLY A 19 5.63 6.01 19.69
N LYS A 20 6.77 6.23 20.37
CA LYS A 20 7.94 5.35 20.29
C LYS A 20 7.70 4.11 21.14
N ILE A 21 7.98 2.93 20.59
CA ILE A 21 7.79 1.64 21.26
C ILE A 21 9.14 1.14 21.76
N GLU A 22 9.18 0.58 22.96
CA GLU A 22 10.40 -0.06 23.48
C GLU A 22 10.61 -1.45 22.88
N SER A 23 11.87 -1.77 22.59
CA SER A 23 12.26 -3.06 22.02
C SER A 23 12.52 -4.14 23.07
N SER A 24 12.45 -3.84 24.37
CA SER A 24 12.72 -4.80 25.45
C SER A 24 11.80 -4.57 26.66
N PRO A 25 11.23 -5.64 27.25
CA PRO A 25 10.39 -5.56 28.45
C PRO A 25 11.18 -5.37 29.77
N SER A 26 12.51 -5.19 29.72
CA SER A 26 13.37 -5.35 30.90
C SER A 26 13.68 -4.08 31.69
N GLU A 27 13.26 -2.89 31.26
CA GLU A 27 13.51 -1.65 32.01
C GLU A 27 12.24 -0.80 32.06
N SER A 28 12.07 0.00 33.12
CA SER A 28 10.98 0.98 33.17
C SER A 28 11.02 1.82 31.90
N PRO A 29 9.86 2.15 31.30
CA PRO A 29 9.84 2.83 30.02
C PRO A 29 10.70 4.10 30.08
N SER A 30 11.68 4.16 29.19
CA SER A 30 12.52 5.32 28.97
C SER A 30 11.66 6.55 28.70
N LYS A 31 12.23 7.74 28.89
CA LYS A 31 11.51 8.98 28.58
C LYS A 31 11.01 8.96 27.13
N TYR A 32 9.71 9.15 26.95
CA TYR A 32 9.00 9.17 25.66
C TYR A 32 8.89 7.83 24.93
N THR A 33 9.02 6.70 25.63
CA THR A 33 8.73 5.37 25.06
C THR A 33 7.53 4.71 25.74
N THR A 34 6.93 3.72 25.08
CA THR A 34 5.76 2.99 25.57
C THR A 34 5.98 1.49 25.40
N HIS A 35 5.72 0.73 26.46
CA HIS A 35 5.63 -0.72 26.44
C HIS A 35 4.17 -1.12 26.14
N ILE A 36 3.85 -1.28 24.87
CA ILE A 36 2.46 -1.44 24.39
C ILE A 36 1.86 -2.80 24.76
N GLU A 37 2.72 -3.78 25.01
CA GLU A 37 2.39 -5.14 25.44
C GLU A 37 1.70 -5.12 26.81
N ALA A 38 2.07 -4.19 27.70
CA ALA A 38 1.37 -4.00 28.98
C ALA A 38 -0.12 -3.61 28.82
N PHE A 39 -0.51 -3.13 27.64
CA PHE A 39 -1.88 -2.75 27.31
C PHE A 39 -2.59 -3.78 26.40
N GLY A 40 -1.98 -4.94 26.16
CA GLY A 40 -2.54 -5.98 25.30
C GLY A 40 -2.36 -5.70 23.80
N TRP A 41 -1.35 -4.91 23.41
CA TRP A 41 -1.04 -4.56 22.03
C TRP A 41 0.35 -5.01 21.61
N MET A 42 0.53 -5.31 20.34
CA MET A 42 1.85 -5.59 19.75
C MET A 42 1.97 -4.96 18.36
N VAL A 43 3.20 -4.71 17.91
CA VAL A 43 3.46 -4.18 16.56
C VAL A 43 3.13 -5.21 15.49
N CYS A 44 2.52 -4.77 14.39
CA CYS A 44 2.33 -5.56 13.17
C CYS A 44 3.67 -5.68 12.39
N ASP A 45 4.54 -6.60 12.81
CA ASP A 45 5.89 -6.79 12.28
C ASP A 45 6.17 -8.18 11.67
N GLY A 46 5.12 -9.00 11.47
CA GLY A 46 5.25 -10.31 10.81
C GLY A 46 5.81 -11.45 11.65
N ARG A 47 5.97 -11.26 12.98
CA ARG A 47 6.47 -12.31 13.88
C ARG A 47 5.58 -13.56 13.89
N SER A 48 6.21 -14.70 14.20
CA SER A 48 5.54 -15.98 14.48
C SER A 48 5.29 -16.10 15.98
N PHE A 49 4.12 -16.60 16.35
CA PHE A 49 3.75 -16.87 17.74
C PHE A 49 3.10 -18.24 17.87
N LYS A 50 3.23 -18.85 19.04
CA LYS A 50 2.53 -20.10 19.35
C LYS A 50 1.05 -19.82 19.58
N ILE A 51 0.19 -20.69 19.04
CA ILE A 51 -1.27 -20.64 19.25
C ILE A 51 -1.60 -20.70 20.75
N SER A 52 -0.84 -21.47 21.52
CA SER A 52 -1.02 -21.59 22.98
C SER A 52 -0.73 -20.31 23.76
N GLU A 53 0.10 -19.40 23.23
CA GLU A 53 0.45 -18.13 23.89
C GLU A 53 -0.57 -17.03 23.58
N TYR A 54 -1.15 -17.05 22.37
CA TYR A 54 -2.11 -16.03 21.92
C TYR A 54 -3.36 -16.65 21.27
N PRO A 55 -4.14 -17.46 22.00
CA PRO A 55 -5.28 -18.19 21.44
C PRO A 55 -6.41 -17.26 20.96
N GLU A 56 -6.64 -16.13 21.65
CA GLU A 56 -7.64 -15.14 21.26
C GLU A 56 -7.28 -14.47 19.93
N LEU A 57 -6.01 -14.16 19.73
CA LEU A 57 -5.53 -13.56 18.48
C LEU A 57 -5.58 -14.57 17.34
N PHE A 58 -5.21 -15.82 17.59
CA PHE A 58 -5.33 -16.90 16.59
C PHE A 58 -6.78 -17.14 16.19
N ALA A 59 -7.74 -17.06 17.13
CA ALA A 59 -9.16 -17.23 16.80
C ALA A 59 -9.68 -16.20 15.78
N VAL A 60 -9.05 -15.03 15.70
CA VAL A 60 -9.40 -13.96 14.75
C VAL A 60 -8.58 -14.02 13.46
N LEU A 61 -7.27 -14.28 13.56
CA LEU A 61 -6.37 -14.26 12.39
C LEU A 61 -6.26 -15.61 11.67
N GLY A 62 -6.38 -16.72 12.39
CA GLY A 62 -6.01 -18.03 11.89
C GLY A 62 -4.61 -18.02 11.26
N TYR A 63 -4.53 -18.54 10.04
CA TYR A 63 -3.31 -18.58 9.23
C TYR A 63 -3.28 -17.52 8.11
N LEU A 64 -4.08 -16.45 8.20
CA LEU A 64 -4.19 -15.43 7.14
C LEU A 64 -2.84 -14.83 6.74
N TYR A 65 -1.90 -14.70 7.68
CA TYR A 65 -0.56 -14.15 7.46
C TYR A 65 0.54 -15.23 7.45
N GLY A 66 0.14 -16.50 7.36
CA GLY A 66 1.00 -17.67 7.41
C GLY A 66 1.09 -18.31 8.80
N GLY A 67 1.81 -19.42 8.86
CA GLY A 67 1.91 -20.29 10.03
C GLY A 67 1.69 -21.74 9.66
N GLU A 68 2.01 -22.64 10.59
CA GLU A 68 1.91 -24.08 10.43
C GLU A 68 1.78 -24.74 11.80
N ASP A 69 1.02 -25.84 11.88
CA ASP A 69 0.80 -26.65 13.08
C ASP A 69 0.37 -25.88 14.34
N SER A 70 1.35 -25.49 15.17
CA SER A 70 1.15 -24.87 16.48
C SER A 70 1.57 -23.40 16.51
N GLU A 71 1.98 -22.84 15.37
CA GLU A 71 2.42 -21.46 15.22
C GLU A 71 1.64 -20.71 14.14
N PHE A 72 1.32 -19.45 14.40
CA PHE A 72 0.69 -18.55 13.45
C PHE A 72 1.47 -17.24 13.36
N LYS A 73 1.34 -16.55 12.22
CA LYS A 73 1.98 -15.25 12.00
C LYS A 73 0.98 -14.12 12.16
N ILE A 74 1.47 -12.99 12.65
CA ILE A 74 0.74 -11.73 12.66
C ILE A 74 1.01 -10.92 11.37
N PRO A 75 0.22 -9.86 11.08
CA PRO A 75 0.49 -9.03 9.92
C PRO A 75 1.86 -8.35 9.98
N ASP A 76 2.49 -8.17 8.82
CA ASP A 76 3.60 -7.22 8.63
C ASP A 76 3.09 -6.04 7.82
N TYR A 77 2.86 -4.90 8.48
CA TYR A 77 2.33 -3.70 7.83
C TYR A 77 3.38 -2.60 7.67
N ARG A 78 4.65 -2.92 7.93
CA ARG A 78 5.73 -1.94 7.81
C ARG A 78 5.91 -1.55 6.34
N GLY A 79 5.84 -0.25 6.06
CA GLY A 79 5.99 0.29 4.70
C GLY A 79 4.81 0.03 3.76
N LEU A 80 3.69 -0.51 4.26
CA LEU A 80 2.49 -0.78 3.46
C LEU A 80 1.39 0.25 3.73
N PHE A 81 0.58 0.53 2.70
CA PHE A 81 -0.68 1.22 2.85
C PHE A 81 -1.81 0.21 3.05
N LEU A 82 -2.66 0.44 4.05
CA LEU A 82 -3.85 -0.38 4.26
C LEU A 82 -4.97 0.08 3.35
N ARG A 83 -5.61 -0.87 2.67
CA ARG A 83 -6.79 -0.66 1.83
C ARG A 83 -7.94 -1.51 2.36
N GLY A 84 -9.17 -1.01 2.19
CA GLY A 84 -10.36 -1.75 2.55
C GLY A 84 -10.51 -3.03 1.72
N VAL A 85 -11.02 -4.09 2.35
CA VAL A 85 -11.38 -5.34 1.69
C VAL A 85 -12.44 -5.06 0.62
N ASP A 86 -12.25 -5.64 -0.57
CA ASP A 86 -13.21 -5.50 -1.66
C ASP A 86 -13.93 -6.85 -1.91
N ASN A 87 -15.05 -7.02 -1.19
CA ASN A 87 -15.91 -8.20 -1.27
C ASN A 87 -17.10 -8.00 -2.23
N ARG A 88 -17.06 -6.99 -3.12
CA ARG A 88 -18.19 -6.69 -4.01
C ARG A 88 -18.39 -7.80 -5.05
N SER A 89 -19.64 -8.25 -5.16
CA SER A 89 -20.09 -9.23 -6.14
C SER A 89 -20.55 -8.51 -7.40
N LYS A 90 -19.69 -8.42 -8.43
CA LYS A 90 -20.04 -7.98 -9.79
C LYS A 90 -20.99 -6.77 -9.85
N ASP A 91 -20.69 -5.71 -9.10
CA ASP A 91 -21.38 -4.44 -9.32
C ASP A 91 -20.68 -3.69 -10.46
N LYS A 92 -21.49 -3.14 -11.35
CA LYS A 92 -21.13 -2.72 -12.72
C LYS A 92 -20.24 -1.47 -12.78
N ASP A 93 -19.68 -1.07 -11.64
CA ASP A 93 -18.86 0.12 -11.41
C ASP A 93 -17.42 -0.28 -11.08
N GLY A 94 -16.72 -0.83 -12.07
CA GLY A 94 -15.28 -1.06 -12.01
C GLY A 94 -14.85 -2.14 -11.02
N GLU A 95 -14.84 -3.38 -11.49
CA GLU A 95 -14.09 -4.45 -10.83
C GLU A 95 -12.61 -4.06 -10.76
N ASP A 96 -11.96 -4.35 -9.62
CA ASP A 96 -10.51 -4.28 -9.53
C ASP A 96 -9.94 -5.21 -10.62
N PRO A 97 -9.07 -4.72 -11.53
CA PRO A 97 -8.59 -5.50 -12.68
C PRO A 97 -7.95 -6.84 -12.29
N ASP A 98 -7.45 -6.98 -11.06
CA ASP A 98 -6.83 -8.21 -10.58
C ASP A 98 -7.80 -9.11 -9.78
N GLY A 99 -9.11 -8.80 -9.75
CA GLY A 99 -10.15 -9.59 -9.10
C GLY A 99 -10.44 -9.24 -7.63
N PRO A 100 -11.28 -10.04 -6.93
CA PRO A 100 -11.71 -9.76 -5.56
C PRO A 100 -10.53 -9.77 -4.58
N ARG A 101 -10.48 -8.79 -3.68
CA ARG A 101 -9.37 -8.61 -2.73
C ARG A 101 -9.74 -9.20 -1.38
N GLN A 102 -9.15 -10.35 -1.08
CA GLN A 102 -9.37 -11.07 0.18
C GLN A 102 -8.61 -10.39 1.34
N LEU A 103 -9.11 -10.59 2.55
CA LEU A 103 -8.42 -10.20 3.79
C LEU A 103 -6.99 -10.77 3.82
N GLY A 104 -6.02 -9.94 4.19
CA GLY A 104 -4.62 -10.33 4.27
C GLY A 104 -3.85 -10.39 2.95
N SER A 105 -4.50 -10.19 1.79
CA SER A 105 -3.79 -10.19 0.50
C SER A 105 -2.91 -8.96 0.32
N ARG A 106 -1.70 -9.16 -0.23
CA ARG A 106 -0.76 -8.09 -0.59
C ARG A 106 -0.91 -7.75 -2.07
N GLN A 107 -0.99 -6.47 -2.37
CA GLN A 107 -0.98 -5.93 -3.73
C GLN A 107 0.33 -5.16 -3.94
N GLU A 108 1.04 -5.46 -5.03
CA GLU A 108 2.22 -4.68 -5.43
C GLU A 108 1.80 -3.32 -6.01
N ASP A 109 2.76 -2.41 -6.13
CA ASP A 109 2.54 -1.16 -6.85
C ASP A 109 2.27 -1.42 -8.35
N ALA A 110 1.39 -0.61 -8.93
CA ALA A 110 1.08 -0.66 -10.35
C ALA A 110 0.95 0.76 -10.92
N LEU A 111 1.66 1.02 -12.01
CA LEU A 111 1.49 2.25 -12.80
C LEU A 111 0.74 1.89 -14.08
N LYS A 112 -0.39 2.57 -14.35
CA LYS A 112 -1.13 2.37 -15.59
C LYS A 112 -0.25 2.73 -16.79
N ALA A 113 -0.17 1.83 -17.76
CA ALA A 113 0.44 2.12 -19.06
C ALA A 113 -0.24 3.37 -19.64
N HIS A 114 0.55 4.38 -19.96
CA HIS A 114 0.07 5.61 -20.56
C HIS A 114 1.05 6.04 -21.67
N GLN A 115 0.50 6.79 -22.62
CA GLN A 115 1.24 7.25 -23.78
C GLN A 115 0.93 8.72 -24.01
N HIS A 116 1.94 9.45 -24.47
CA HIS A 116 1.79 10.81 -24.95
C HIS A 116 1.89 10.81 -26.48
N THR A 117 1.24 11.78 -27.10
CA THR A 117 1.39 12.09 -28.52
C THR A 117 2.06 13.45 -28.63
N TYR A 118 2.97 13.61 -29.58
CA TYR A 118 3.53 14.92 -29.89
C TYR A 118 3.41 15.20 -31.38
N ASN A 119 3.38 16.49 -31.72
CA ASN A 119 3.37 16.93 -33.12
C ASN A 119 4.82 17.07 -33.60
N ALA A 120 5.24 16.20 -34.51
CA ALA A 120 6.56 16.25 -35.13
C ALA A 120 6.48 17.00 -36.48
N VAL A 121 7.48 17.83 -36.77
CA VAL A 121 7.69 18.35 -38.13
C VAL A 121 8.47 17.29 -38.91
N LYS A 122 7.82 16.62 -39.86
CA LYS A 122 8.39 15.45 -40.56
C LYS A 122 9.29 15.84 -41.73
N ALA A 123 9.00 16.95 -42.40
CA ALA A 123 9.87 17.56 -43.41
C ALA A 123 9.41 18.99 -43.73
N LEU A 124 10.33 19.82 -44.20
CA LEU A 124 9.99 21.03 -44.95
C LEU A 124 9.58 20.61 -46.36
N ALA A 125 8.42 21.07 -46.86
CA ALA A 125 8.04 20.83 -48.25
C ALA A 125 9.13 21.37 -49.21
N THR A 126 9.61 20.52 -50.10
CA THR A 126 10.50 20.92 -51.20
C THR A 126 9.68 21.71 -52.23
N PRO A 127 10.23 22.79 -52.82
CA PRO A 127 9.52 23.58 -53.82
C PRO A 127 9.12 22.71 -55.02
N SER A 128 7.84 22.75 -55.40
CA SER A 128 7.30 22.11 -56.61
C SER A 128 6.92 23.17 -57.65
N PRO A 129 7.08 22.91 -58.97
CA PRO A 129 6.67 23.81 -60.05
C PRO A 129 5.18 24.19 -60.01
N GLU A 130 4.32 23.43 -59.32
CA GLU A 130 2.87 23.69 -59.22
C GLU A 130 2.47 24.73 -58.15
N GLY A 131 3.41 25.53 -57.64
CA GLY A 131 3.08 26.67 -56.76
C GLY A 131 2.82 26.33 -55.29
N LYS A 132 3.31 25.18 -54.80
CA LYS A 132 3.33 24.92 -53.34
C LYS A 132 4.42 25.77 -52.68
N VAL A 133 4.04 26.55 -51.67
CA VAL A 133 4.97 27.37 -50.88
C VAL A 133 6.06 26.49 -50.23
N ALA A 134 7.33 26.81 -50.49
CA ALA A 134 8.45 26.23 -49.76
C ALA A 134 8.32 26.63 -48.28
N GLY A 135 8.35 25.66 -47.37
CA GLY A 135 8.23 25.89 -45.93
C GLY A 135 6.90 25.48 -45.29
N ALA A 136 5.96 24.88 -46.03
CA ALA A 136 4.84 24.19 -45.39
C ALA A 136 5.37 22.96 -44.62
N SER A 137 5.37 23.02 -43.29
CA SER A 137 5.70 21.90 -42.42
C SER A 137 4.61 20.84 -42.49
N SER A 138 4.95 19.61 -42.88
CA SER A 138 4.06 18.47 -42.63
C SER A 138 4.15 18.13 -41.14
N ILE A 139 3.08 18.45 -40.41
CA ILE A 139 2.92 18.08 -39.00
C ILE A 139 2.28 16.69 -38.98
N SER A 140 2.99 15.70 -38.43
CA SER A 140 2.39 14.41 -38.09
C SER A 140 2.27 14.29 -36.57
N THR A 141 1.15 13.73 -36.12
CA THR A 141 0.99 13.29 -34.74
C THR A 141 1.72 11.97 -34.60
N GLU A 142 2.82 11.97 -33.86
CA GLU A 142 3.66 10.80 -33.65
C GLU A 142 3.55 10.35 -32.19
N ASP A 143 3.70 9.05 -32.03
CA ASP A 143 3.63 8.34 -30.77
C ASP A 143 5.00 8.31 -30.08
N THR A 144 5.08 8.62 -28.78
CA THR A 144 6.36 8.64 -28.03
C THR A 144 6.99 7.24 -27.83
N ILE A 145 6.41 6.18 -28.40
CA ILE A 145 6.99 4.83 -28.44
C ILE A 145 8.00 4.62 -29.59
N ASN A 146 8.00 5.48 -30.63
CA ASN A 146 8.99 5.45 -31.73
C ASN A 146 9.72 6.80 -31.97
N PRO A 147 10.20 7.52 -30.93
CA PRO A 147 10.97 8.73 -31.14
C PRO A 147 12.36 8.37 -31.67
N ILE A 148 12.87 9.16 -32.61
CA ILE A 148 14.24 9.02 -33.15
C ILE A 148 15.30 9.13 -32.02
N LYS A 149 14.95 9.63 -30.83
CA LYS A 149 15.67 9.48 -29.55
C LYS A 149 14.66 9.61 -28.38
N PRO A 150 14.27 8.54 -27.66
CA PRO A 150 13.50 8.70 -26.45
C PRO A 150 14.44 9.10 -25.31
N GLU A 151 14.47 10.38 -24.95
CA GLU A 151 14.93 10.76 -23.60
C GLU A 151 13.84 10.37 -22.61
N LYS A 152 13.90 9.10 -22.20
CA LYS A 152 13.06 8.50 -21.17
C LYS A 152 13.00 9.43 -19.96
N SER A 153 11.86 10.05 -19.72
CA SER A 153 11.64 10.87 -18.51
C SER A 153 10.45 10.31 -17.74
N ILE A 154 10.70 9.18 -17.06
CA ILE A 154 10.07 9.03 -15.74
C ILE A 154 10.60 10.22 -14.95
N SER A 155 9.74 11.02 -14.34
CA SER A 155 10.21 12.16 -13.53
C SER A 155 11.32 11.66 -12.60
N PRO A 156 12.50 12.33 -12.56
CA PRO A 156 13.54 12.02 -11.58
C PRO A 156 13.08 12.35 -10.15
N ASP A 157 11.97 13.06 -10.01
CA ASP A 157 11.43 13.48 -8.74
C ASP A 157 10.52 12.42 -8.13
N GLU A 158 10.51 12.40 -6.80
CA GLU A 158 9.64 11.57 -5.99
C GLU A 158 8.17 11.81 -6.35
N THR A 159 7.48 10.78 -6.85
CA THR A 159 6.07 10.83 -7.24
C THR A 159 5.13 10.27 -6.18
N ARG A 160 5.64 9.69 -5.09
CA ARG A 160 4.81 9.24 -3.97
C ARG A 160 4.18 10.44 -3.25
N PRO A 161 2.89 10.35 -2.84
CA PRO A 161 2.28 11.36 -1.98
C PRO A 161 3.10 11.57 -0.70
N LYS A 162 3.18 12.82 -0.22
CA LYS A 162 3.76 13.13 1.09
C LYS A 162 3.02 12.32 2.16
N ASN A 163 3.75 11.53 2.94
CA ASN A 163 3.20 10.68 4.00
C ASN A 163 3.96 10.87 5.31
N ILE A 164 3.32 10.49 6.41
CA ILE A 164 3.90 10.43 7.75
C ILE A 164 3.77 8.99 8.24
N SER A 165 4.86 8.41 8.71
CA SER A 165 4.90 7.03 9.20
C SER A 165 4.43 6.95 10.65
N VAL A 166 3.56 5.97 10.92
CA VAL A 166 3.10 5.57 12.27
C VAL A 166 3.25 4.06 12.39
N ASN A 167 3.29 3.56 13.62
CA ASN A 167 3.28 2.12 13.86
C ASN A 167 1.85 1.59 13.71
N TYR A 168 1.65 0.49 12.99
CA TYR A 168 0.43 -0.28 13.12
C TYR A 168 0.58 -1.27 14.26
N ILE A 169 -0.35 -1.21 15.22
CA ILE A 169 -0.39 -2.12 16.36
C ILE A 169 -1.70 -2.91 16.35
N ILE A 170 -1.63 -4.16 16.78
CA ILE A 170 -2.77 -5.09 16.85
C ILE A 170 -3.04 -5.49 18.28
N LYS A 171 -4.31 -5.50 18.66
CA LYS A 171 -4.74 -5.96 19.99
C LYS A 171 -4.73 -7.48 20.04
N TYR A 172 -4.08 -8.06 21.05
CA TYR A 172 -3.94 -9.51 21.18
C TYR A 172 -4.71 -10.13 22.35
N THR A 173 -5.22 -9.31 23.28
CA THR A 173 -6.04 -9.78 24.41
C THR A 173 -6.98 -8.70 24.90
N ASN A 174 -8.11 -9.07 25.50
CA ASN A 174 -9.06 -8.13 26.11
C ASN A 174 -8.72 -7.68 27.54
N GLY A 175 -7.71 -8.28 28.18
CA GLY A 175 -7.36 -8.03 29.57
C GLY A 175 -8.11 -8.93 30.55
#